data_AF-A0A519N1L0-F1
#
_entry.id   AF-A0A519N1L0-F1
#
_cell.length_a   1.000
_cell.length_b   1.000
_cell.length_c   1.000
_cell.angle_alpha   90.00
_cell.angle_beta   90.00
_cell.angle_gamma   90.00
#
_symmetry.space_group_name_H-M   'P 1'
#
loop_
_entity.id
_entity.type
_entity.pdbx_description
1 polymer ?
#
loop_
_entity_poly.entity_id
_entity_poly.type
_entity_poly.pdbx_seq_one_letter_code
_entity_poly.pdbx_strand_id
1 'polypeptide(L)'
;MARPKGQSSKMKIWTDALKTVLEGKKVIFLTDEDLVLLVNREIKKHGDPRCIISNRQFRRWKAGEIENEHAEEFLEILQLAYIDMKEVVGEKLMNDANFTRWAWILERKFSSEFALVHKQETTRTNQTIIQIEAGSESKKNLIDAIRNGTVIDINYQDVEPLKINMPTSTDNEKSDEYDF
;
A
#
# COMPACT_ATOMS: atom_id res chain seq x y z
N MET A 1 -20.87 10.69 -26.17
CA MET A 1 -19.66 10.80 -27.03
C MET A 1 -19.05 9.41 -27.19
N ALA A 2 -19.04 8.85 -28.40
CA ALA A 2 -18.50 7.51 -28.66
C ALA A 2 -16.96 7.56 -28.69
N ARG A 3 -16.30 6.78 -27.81
CA ARG A 3 -14.84 6.67 -27.73
C ARG A 3 -14.28 5.91 -28.95
N PRO A 4 -13.05 6.22 -29.40
CA PRO A 4 -12.48 5.56 -30.56
C PRO A 4 -12.19 4.09 -30.22
N LYS A 5 -12.86 3.17 -30.94
CA LYS A 5 -12.74 1.70 -30.83
C LYS A 5 -11.30 1.16 -30.87
N GLY A 6 -10.31 1.95 -31.29
CA GLY A 6 -8.92 1.53 -31.41
C GLY A 6 -8.11 1.54 -30.10
N GLN A 7 -8.59 2.18 -29.02
CA GLN A 7 -7.84 2.26 -27.76
C GLN A 7 -8.09 1.04 -26.85
N SER A 8 -9.30 0.48 -26.89
CA SER A 8 -9.66 -0.77 -26.18
C SER A 8 -8.88 -1.97 -26.75
N SER A 9 -8.84 -2.12 -28.09
CA SER A 9 -8.15 -3.23 -28.74
C SER A 9 -6.64 -3.22 -28.52
N LYS A 10 -6.02 -2.03 -28.47
CA LYS A 10 -4.58 -1.89 -28.26
C LYS A 10 -4.12 -2.35 -26.89
N MET A 11 -4.88 -2.03 -25.84
CA MET A 11 -4.55 -2.45 -24.48
C MET A 11 -4.68 -3.96 -24.35
N LYS A 12 -5.77 -4.55 -24.86
CA LYS A 12 -5.96 -6.00 -24.88
C LYS A 12 -4.78 -6.75 -25.51
N ILE A 13 -4.41 -6.37 -26.74
CA ILE A 13 -3.29 -7.00 -27.48
C ILE A 13 -1.98 -6.88 -26.70
N TRP A 14 -1.77 -5.74 -26.03
CA TRP A 14 -0.57 -5.52 -25.24
C TRP A 14 -0.57 -6.36 -23.96
N THR A 15 -1.71 -6.45 -23.27
CA THR A 15 -1.92 -7.27 -22.09
C THR A 15 -1.72 -8.76 -22.39
N ASP A 16 -2.24 -9.25 -23.52
CA ASP A 16 -2.03 -10.64 -23.95
C ASP A 16 -0.55 -10.92 -24.21
N ALA A 17 0.17 -10.00 -24.89
CA ALA A 17 1.60 -10.13 -25.10
C ALA A 17 2.42 -10.05 -23.79
N LEU A 18 1.95 -9.27 -22.80
CA LEU A 18 2.55 -9.21 -21.48
C LEU A 18 2.50 -10.59 -20.80
N LYS A 19 1.36 -11.28 -20.82
CA LYS A 19 1.23 -12.64 -20.25
C LYS A 19 2.26 -13.59 -20.85
N THR A 20 2.36 -13.65 -22.18
CA THR A 20 3.35 -14.49 -22.87
C THR A 20 4.79 -14.19 -22.47
N VAL A 21 5.14 -12.90 -22.32
CA VAL A 21 6.49 -12.51 -21.91
C VAL A 21 6.81 -12.92 -20.47
N LEU A 22 5.82 -12.87 -19.58
CA LEU A 22 5.98 -13.24 -18.18
C LEU A 22 6.06 -14.76 -17.98
N GLU A 23 5.24 -15.54 -18.68
CA GLU A 23 5.27 -17.01 -18.64
C GLU A 23 6.63 -17.57 -19.12
N GLY A 24 7.29 -16.90 -20.07
CA GLY A 24 8.54 -17.36 -20.66
C GLY A 24 9.83 -16.98 -19.92
N LYS A 25 9.79 -16.17 -18.84
CA LYS A 25 11.02 -15.57 -18.25
C LYS A 25 11.02 -15.56 -16.73
N LYS A 26 12.20 -15.74 -16.13
CA LYS A 26 12.42 -15.45 -14.70
C LYS A 26 12.30 -13.95 -14.46
N VAL A 27 11.15 -13.53 -13.96
CA VAL A 27 10.64 -12.16 -13.87
C VAL A 27 11.45 -11.24 -12.92
N ILE A 28 12.29 -11.82 -12.05
CA ILE A 28 13.00 -11.16 -10.93
C ILE A 28 13.64 -9.80 -11.30
N PHE A 29 14.28 -9.69 -12.47
CA PHE A 29 15.10 -8.52 -12.83
C PHE A 29 14.47 -7.58 -13.86
N LEU A 30 13.21 -7.79 -14.25
CA LEU A 30 12.59 -6.92 -15.23
C LEU A 30 12.23 -5.57 -14.58
N THR A 31 12.75 -4.49 -15.17
CA THR A 31 12.27 -3.12 -14.93
C THR A 31 11.06 -2.81 -15.80
N ASP A 32 10.36 -1.71 -15.50
CA ASP A 32 9.27 -1.22 -16.36
C ASP A 32 9.75 -1.00 -17.81
N GLU A 33 10.98 -0.54 -18.00
CA GLU A 33 11.56 -0.30 -19.32
C GLU A 33 11.87 -1.61 -20.06
N ASP A 34 12.37 -2.61 -19.34
CA ASP A 34 12.59 -3.95 -19.89
C ASP A 34 11.27 -4.60 -20.29
N LEU A 35 10.23 -4.50 -19.45
CA LEU A 35 8.89 -5.00 -19.75
C LEU A 35 8.36 -4.36 -21.04
N VAL A 36 8.44 -3.04 -21.15
CA VAL A 36 7.98 -2.33 -22.36
C VAL A 36 8.77 -2.78 -23.59
N LEU A 37 10.09 -2.89 -23.49
CA LEU A 37 10.93 -3.35 -24.59
C LEU A 37 10.58 -4.78 -25.03
N LEU A 38 10.45 -5.69 -24.06
CA LEU A 38 10.21 -7.10 -24.32
C LEU A 38 8.82 -7.35 -24.89
N VAL A 39 7.78 -6.73 -24.33
CA VAL A 39 6.41 -6.87 -24.83
C VAL A 39 6.26 -6.21 -26.20
N ASN A 40 6.86 -5.03 -26.42
CA ASN A 40 6.87 -4.43 -27.76
C ASN A 40 7.62 -5.29 -28.79
N ARG A 41 8.70 -5.97 -28.37
CA ARG A 41 9.42 -6.91 -29.24
C ARG A 41 8.55 -8.13 -29.58
N GLU A 42 7.76 -8.61 -28.64
CA GLU A 42 6.84 -9.73 -28.84
C GLU A 42 5.70 -9.34 -29.80
N ILE A 43 5.07 -8.18 -29.57
CA ILE A 43 4.04 -7.63 -30.46
C ILE A 43 4.57 -7.45 -31.88
N LYS A 44 5.81 -6.96 -32.05
CA LYS A 44 6.42 -6.81 -33.38
C LYS A 44 6.63 -8.13 -34.11
N LYS A 45 6.80 -9.24 -33.39
CA LYS A 45 7.02 -10.56 -33.98
C LYS A 45 5.71 -11.28 -34.30
N HIS A 46 4.72 -11.17 -33.42
CA HIS A 46 3.55 -12.07 -33.42
C HIS A 46 2.20 -11.34 -33.45
N GLY A 47 2.16 -10.01 -33.35
CA GLY A 47 0.93 -9.22 -33.27
C GLY A 47 0.89 -8.01 -34.22
N ASP A 48 0.06 -7.02 -33.89
CA ASP A 48 -0.06 -5.77 -34.65
C ASP A 48 0.98 -4.73 -34.16
N PRO A 49 1.96 -4.32 -35.00
CA PRO A 49 2.96 -3.32 -34.64
C PRO A 49 2.37 -1.96 -34.22
N ARG A 50 1.13 -1.64 -34.58
CA ARG A 50 0.45 -0.40 -34.13
C ARG A 50 0.11 -0.44 -32.64
N CYS A 51 0.14 -1.62 -32.02
CA CYS A 51 -0.17 -1.82 -30.61
C CYS A 51 1.02 -1.62 -29.67
N ILE A 52 2.22 -1.32 -30.18
CA ILE A 52 3.37 -0.96 -29.33
C ILE A 52 3.10 0.33 -28.54
N ILE A 53 3.67 0.42 -27.34
CA ILE A 53 3.52 1.58 -26.44
C ILE A 53 4.88 2.16 -26.03
N SER A 54 4.88 3.44 -25.65
CA SER A 54 6.06 4.07 -25.05
C SER A 54 6.11 3.86 -23.54
N ASN A 55 7.28 4.06 -22.92
CA ASN A 55 7.43 4.04 -21.46
C ASN A 55 6.48 5.04 -20.77
N ARG A 56 6.27 6.22 -21.36
CA ARG A 56 5.32 7.21 -20.85
C ARG A 56 3.90 6.64 -20.82
N GLN A 57 3.49 5.98 -21.90
CA GLN A 57 2.15 5.39 -22.00
C GLN A 57 1.98 4.26 -20.97
N PHE A 58 2.98 3.39 -20.84
CA PHE A 58 2.97 2.31 -19.83
C PHE A 58 2.84 2.86 -18.40
N ARG A 59 3.61 3.91 -18.04
CA ARG A 59 3.49 4.55 -16.71
C ARG A 59 2.09 5.09 -16.44
N ARG A 60 1.42 5.67 -17.45
CA ARG A 60 0.04 6.14 -17.32
C ARG A 60 -0.96 5.00 -17.14
N TRP A 61 -0.75 3.88 -17.86
CA TRP A 61 -1.59 2.69 -17.71
C TRP A 61 -1.45 2.11 -16.30
N LYS A 62 -0.20 1.98 -15.83
CA LYS A 62 0.14 1.51 -14.49
C LYS A 62 -0.40 2.42 -13.37
N ALA A 63 -0.49 3.73 -13.63
CA ALA A 63 -1.08 4.69 -12.70
C ALA A 63 -2.62 4.69 -12.69
N GLY A 64 -3.27 3.87 -13.52
CA GLY A 64 -4.73 3.82 -13.63
C GLY A 64 -5.35 5.03 -14.34
N GLU A 65 -4.55 5.86 -15.04
CA GLU A 65 -5.03 7.05 -15.74
C GLU A 65 -5.76 6.74 -17.07
N ILE A 66 -6.33 5.55 -17.21
CA ILE A 66 -7.00 5.10 -18.42
C ILE A 66 -8.34 4.47 -18.09
N GLU A 67 -9.36 4.97 -18.76
CA GLU A 67 -10.66 4.33 -18.82
C GLU A 67 -10.69 3.33 -19.98
N ASN A 68 -10.41 2.07 -19.66
CA ASN A 68 -10.42 0.94 -20.60
C ASN A 68 -10.94 -0.30 -19.87
N GLU A 69 -11.74 -1.12 -20.55
CA GLU A 69 -12.30 -2.37 -20.01
C GLU A 69 -11.22 -3.39 -19.63
N HIS A 70 -10.04 -3.32 -20.26
CA HIS A 70 -8.88 -4.19 -19.97
C HIS A 70 -7.89 -3.58 -18.97
N ALA A 71 -8.21 -2.44 -18.37
CA ALA A 71 -7.32 -1.77 -17.42
C ALA A 71 -7.10 -2.59 -16.15
N GLU A 72 -8.16 -3.17 -15.61
CA GLU A 72 -8.11 -3.98 -14.40
C GLU A 72 -7.29 -5.27 -14.62
N GLU A 73 -7.58 -6.00 -15.69
CA GLU A 73 -6.84 -7.20 -16.08
C GLU A 73 -5.33 -6.92 -16.24
N PHE A 74 -4.97 -5.82 -16.89
CA PHE A 74 -3.57 -5.41 -17.02
C PHE A 74 -2.89 -5.16 -15.66
N LEU A 75 -3.57 -4.47 -14.75
CA LEU A 75 -3.04 -4.17 -13.42
C LEU A 75 -2.90 -5.45 -12.60
N GLU A 76 -3.86 -6.36 -12.67
CA GLU A 76 -3.84 -7.65 -11.99
C GLU A 76 -2.62 -8.48 -12.43
N ILE A 77 -2.37 -8.59 -13.74
CA ILE A 77 -1.21 -9.33 -14.26
C ILE A 77 0.10 -8.72 -13.78
N LEU A 78 0.21 -7.38 -13.76
CA LEU A 78 1.39 -6.73 -13.21
C LEU A 78 1.56 -7.02 -11.73
N GLN A 79 0.48 -7.02 -10.95
CA GLN A 79 0.54 -7.35 -9.52
C GLN A 79 0.97 -8.80 -9.28
N LEU A 80 0.40 -9.75 -10.03
CA LEU A 80 0.80 -11.16 -9.97
C LEU A 80 2.29 -11.33 -10.32
N ALA A 81 2.75 -10.67 -11.38
CA ALA A 81 4.17 -10.68 -11.74
C ALA A 81 5.05 -10.13 -10.61
N TYR A 82 4.62 -9.08 -9.91
CA TYR A 82 5.34 -8.55 -8.75
C TYR A 82 5.34 -9.50 -7.55
N ILE A 83 4.24 -10.22 -7.31
CA ILE A 83 4.14 -11.24 -6.26
C ILE A 83 5.14 -12.36 -6.56
N ASP A 84 5.16 -12.88 -7.79
CA ASP A 84 6.11 -13.92 -8.21
C ASP A 84 7.56 -13.46 -8.02
N MET A 85 7.88 -12.20 -8.35
CA MET A 85 9.20 -11.64 -8.09
C MET A 85 9.53 -11.64 -6.59
N LYS A 86 8.58 -11.28 -5.72
CA LYS A 86 8.79 -11.25 -4.26
C LYS A 86 8.99 -12.63 -3.70
N GLU A 87 8.22 -13.62 -4.14
CA GLU A 87 8.36 -15.01 -3.71
C GLU A 87 9.75 -15.54 -4.05
N VAL A 88 10.22 -15.31 -5.28
CA VAL A 88 11.54 -15.79 -5.69
C VAL A 88 12.66 -15.06 -4.94
N VAL A 89 12.55 -13.74 -4.74
CA VAL A 89 13.54 -13.00 -3.95
C VAL A 89 13.53 -13.44 -2.49
N GLY A 90 12.35 -13.70 -1.91
CA GLY A 90 12.18 -14.21 -0.56
C GLY A 90 12.78 -15.61 -0.38
N GLU A 91 12.54 -16.53 -1.33
CA GLU A 91 13.15 -17.85 -1.33
C GLU A 91 14.68 -17.75 -1.37
N LYS A 92 15.23 -16.87 -2.22
CA LYS A 92 16.67 -16.64 -2.29
C LYS A 92 17.22 -15.98 -1.04
N LEU A 93 16.49 -15.06 -0.42
CA LEU A 93 16.88 -14.45 0.85
C LEU A 93 17.02 -15.50 1.96
N MET A 94 16.12 -16.47 2.03
CA MET A 94 16.12 -17.48 3.09
C MET A 94 17.15 -18.60 2.86
N ASN A 95 17.43 -18.94 1.60
CA ASN A 95 18.20 -20.15 1.26
C ASN A 95 19.60 -19.88 0.67
N ASP A 96 19.92 -18.64 0.28
CA ASP A 96 21.24 -18.29 -0.28
C ASP A 96 22.20 -17.82 0.82
N ALA A 97 23.43 -18.35 0.80
CA ALA A 97 24.50 -17.92 1.71
C ALA A 97 24.82 -16.42 1.57
N ASN A 98 24.58 -15.83 0.39
CA ASN A 98 24.74 -14.40 0.13
C ASN A 98 23.40 -13.65 0.19
N PHE A 99 22.63 -13.89 1.25
CA PHE A 99 21.31 -13.29 1.48
C PHE A 99 21.32 -11.74 1.42
N THR A 100 22.44 -11.10 1.78
CA THR A 100 22.57 -9.62 1.78
C THR A 100 22.33 -9.01 0.41
N ARG A 101 22.74 -9.67 -0.68
CA ARG A 101 22.42 -9.22 -2.05
C ARG A 101 20.91 -9.21 -2.31
N TRP A 102 20.21 -10.24 -1.87
CA TRP A 102 18.77 -10.38 -2.06
C TRP A 102 17.99 -9.41 -1.17
N ALA A 103 18.46 -9.17 0.07
CA ALA A 103 17.94 -8.14 0.96
C ALA A 103 18.03 -6.75 0.31
N TRP A 104 19.18 -6.43 -0.31
CA TRP A 104 19.38 -5.16 -0.98
C TRP A 104 18.44 -4.94 -2.18
N ILE A 105 18.19 -6.00 -2.97
CA ILE A 105 17.21 -5.95 -4.07
C ILE A 105 15.81 -5.67 -3.51
N LEU A 106 15.46 -6.35 -2.42
CA LEU A 106 14.15 -6.23 -1.79
C LEU A 106 13.91 -4.82 -1.23
N GLU A 107 14.89 -4.25 -0.52
CA GLU A 107 14.82 -2.88 0.01
C GLU A 107 14.70 -1.81 -1.09
N ARG A 108 15.36 -1.98 -2.24
CA ARG A 108 15.35 -0.95 -3.29
C ARG A 108 14.18 -1.08 -4.25
N LYS A 109 13.84 -2.30 -4.65
CA LYS A 109 12.77 -2.55 -5.62
C LYS A 109 11.38 -2.47 -4.98
N PHE A 110 11.28 -2.83 -3.71
CA PHE A 110 10.03 -2.85 -2.94
C PHE A 110 10.10 -1.92 -1.72
N SER A 111 10.79 -0.78 -1.87
CA SER A 111 11.08 0.17 -0.78
C SER A 111 9.83 0.66 -0.03
N SER A 112 8.70 0.79 -0.71
CA SER A 112 7.43 1.20 -0.08
C SER A 112 6.89 0.17 0.91
N GLU A 113 7.22 -1.11 0.73
CA GLU A 113 6.67 -2.21 1.53
C GLU A 113 7.68 -2.76 2.54
N PHE A 114 8.97 -2.71 2.21
CA PHE A 114 10.04 -3.32 2.99
C PHE A 114 11.08 -2.32 3.50
N ALA A 115 10.76 -1.02 3.54
CA ALA A 115 11.56 -0.08 4.30
C ALA A 115 11.70 -0.62 5.74
N LEU A 116 12.90 -1.11 6.07
CA LEU A 116 13.21 -1.59 7.40
C LEU A 116 13.08 -0.41 8.36
N VAL A 117 11.94 -0.32 9.04
CA VAL A 117 11.78 0.57 10.17
C VAL A 117 12.67 -0.01 11.26
N HIS A 118 13.77 0.67 11.58
CA HIS A 118 14.63 0.30 12.70
C HIS A 118 13.79 0.37 13.98
N LYS A 119 13.31 -0.80 14.44
CA LYS A 119 12.59 -0.94 15.70
C LYS A 119 13.59 -1.38 16.76
N GLN A 120 14.18 -0.39 17.43
CA GLN A 120 15.05 -0.64 18.58
C GLN A 120 14.21 -0.63 19.86
N GLU A 121 13.95 -1.81 20.40
CA GLU A 121 13.41 -1.93 21.75
C GLU A 121 14.57 -1.88 22.75
N THR A 122 14.76 -0.72 23.38
CA THR A 122 15.75 -0.58 24.46
C THR A 122 15.08 -0.98 25.76
N THR A 123 15.21 -2.23 26.17
CA THR A 123 14.84 -2.63 27.52
C THR A 123 15.90 -2.09 28.49
N ARG A 124 15.64 -0.92 29.09
CA ARG A 124 16.43 -0.42 30.22
C ARG A 124 16.10 -1.27 31.44
N THR A 125 16.84 -2.35 31.65
CA THR A 125 16.98 -2.92 32.99
C THR A 125 17.79 -1.94 33.84
N ASN A 126 17.08 -1.24 34.71
CA ASN A 126 17.52 -0.42 35.86
C ASN A 126 17.55 1.11 35.65
N GLN A 127 16.62 1.76 36.39
CA GLN A 127 16.40 3.19 36.63
C GLN A 127 15.44 3.92 35.68
N THR A 128 14.15 3.89 36.04
CA THR A 128 13.13 4.80 35.55
C THR A 128 13.24 6.12 36.32
N ILE A 129 13.87 7.13 35.74
CA ILE A 129 13.81 8.50 36.26
C ILE A 129 12.57 9.14 35.62
N ILE A 130 11.51 9.32 36.39
CA ILE A 130 10.31 10.07 35.95
C ILE A 130 10.49 11.51 36.42
N GLN A 131 10.75 12.43 35.49
CA GLN A 131 10.70 13.87 35.76
C GLN A 131 9.27 14.37 35.56
N ILE A 132 8.65 14.84 36.64
CA ILE A 132 7.30 15.42 36.63
C ILE A 132 7.43 16.88 37.04
N GLU A 133 7.13 17.80 36.12
CA GLU A 133 6.98 19.22 36.44
C GLU A 133 5.51 19.51 36.79
N ALA A 134 5.28 20.02 38.01
CA ALA A 134 3.94 20.34 38.48
C ALA A 134 3.57 21.78 38.13
N GLY A 135 2.51 21.96 37.34
CA GLY A 135 2.05 23.29 36.91
C GLY A 135 1.36 24.14 37.99
N SER A 136 1.19 23.64 39.22
CA SER A 136 0.64 24.41 40.35
C SER A 136 1.06 23.85 41.71
N GLU A 137 1.11 24.69 42.75
CA GLU A 137 1.57 24.31 44.10
C GLU A 137 0.72 23.18 44.71
N SER A 138 -0.60 23.17 44.47
CA SER A 138 -1.49 22.11 44.98
C SER A 138 -1.19 20.74 44.37
N LYS A 139 -0.73 20.68 43.11
CA LYS A 139 -0.35 19.42 42.44
C LYS A 139 1.03 18.95 42.90
N LYS A 140 1.91 19.88 43.23
CA LYS A 140 3.22 19.60 43.83
C LYS A 140 3.06 18.96 45.22
N ASN A 141 2.16 19.49 46.05
CA ASN A 141 1.84 18.91 47.36
C ASN A 141 1.27 17.48 47.26
N LEU A 142 0.46 17.19 46.23
CA LEU A 142 -0.02 15.84 45.93
C LEU A 142 1.11 14.88 45.55
N ILE A 143 2.04 15.34 44.70
CA ILE A 143 3.21 14.55 44.29
C ILE A 143 4.12 14.26 45.50
N ASP A 144 4.33 15.25 46.37
CA ASP A 144 5.14 15.09 47.58
C ASP A 144 4.46 14.19 48.63
N ALA A 145 3.13 14.24 48.76
CA ALA A 145 2.38 13.36 49.64
C ALA A 145 2.41 11.89 49.17
N ILE A 146 2.29 11.66 47.86
CA ILE A 146 2.45 10.33 47.23
C ILE A 146 3.87 9.81 47.44
N ARG A 147 4.88 10.67 47.26
CA ARG A 147 6.29 10.32 47.46
C ARG A 147 6.61 9.94 48.91
N ASN A 148 5.99 10.60 49.87
CA ASN A 148 6.22 10.37 51.30
C ASN A 148 5.28 9.32 51.92
N GLY A 149 4.42 8.69 51.11
CA GLY A 149 3.56 7.57 51.53
C GLY A 149 2.35 7.97 52.38
N THR A 150 1.93 9.24 52.34
CA THR A 150 0.76 9.70 53.09
C THR A 150 -0.51 9.35 52.32
N VAL A 151 -1.40 8.55 52.90
CA VAL A 151 -2.67 8.16 52.28
C VAL A 151 -3.60 9.37 52.22
N ILE A 152 -3.96 9.79 51.01
CA ILE A 152 -5.01 10.79 50.77
C ILE A 152 -6.24 10.00 50.33
N ASP A 153 -7.27 9.97 51.17
CA ASP A 153 -8.57 9.42 50.78
C ASP A 153 -9.20 10.34 49.74
N ILE A 154 -9.27 9.88 48.50
CA ILE A 154 -9.95 10.59 47.42
C ILE A 154 -11.34 9.96 47.31
N ASN A 155 -12.37 10.72 47.70
CA ASN A 155 -13.76 10.31 47.49
C ASN A 155 -14.10 10.40 46.00
N TYR A 156 -14.34 9.25 45.36
CA TYR A 156 -14.82 9.18 43.99
C TYR A 156 -16.35 9.29 43.98
N GLN A 157 -16.91 10.14 43.13
CA GLN A 157 -18.33 10.07 42.77
C GLN A 157 -18.45 9.33 41.43
N ASP A 158 -19.22 8.26 41.41
CA ASP A 158 -19.52 7.52 40.18
C ASP A 158 -20.33 8.40 39.22
N VAL A 159 -19.84 8.52 37.99
CA VAL A 159 -20.51 9.28 36.93
C VAL A 159 -21.36 8.33 36.11
N GLU A 160 -22.66 8.60 36.00
CA GLU A 160 -23.56 7.77 35.20
C GLU A 160 -23.16 7.77 33.71
N PRO A 161 -23.25 6.61 33.03
CA PRO A 161 -22.82 6.47 31.64
C PRO A 161 -23.68 7.31 30.68
N LEU A 162 -23.00 7.97 29.74
CA LEU A 162 -23.61 8.82 28.72
C LEU A 162 -24.51 8.01 27.77
N LYS A 163 -25.77 8.44 27.61
CA LYS A 163 -26.70 7.87 26.62
C LYS A 163 -26.40 8.43 25.24
N ILE A 164 -25.93 7.58 24.34
CA ILE A 164 -25.70 7.92 22.93
C ILE A 164 -27.01 7.73 22.16
N ASN A 165 -27.60 8.81 21.64
CA ASN A 165 -28.74 8.72 20.72
C ASN A 165 -28.22 8.39 19.31
N MET A 166 -28.57 7.22 18.78
CA MET A 166 -28.34 6.88 17.38
C MET A 166 -29.34 7.60 16.48
N PRO A 167 -28.90 8.21 15.36
CA PRO A 167 -29.83 8.78 14.38
C PRO A 167 -30.57 7.65 13.65
N THR A 168 -31.89 7.73 13.63
CA THR A 168 -32.78 6.84 12.86
C THR A 168 -32.62 7.10 11.36
N SER A 169 -32.17 6.10 10.61
CA SER A 169 -32.37 6.06 9.16
C SER A 169 -33.85 5.84 8.88
N THR A 170 -34.49 6.79 8.22
CA THR A 170 -35.79 6.57 7.58
C THR A 170 -35.70 7.09 6.15
N ASP A 171 -35.71 6.12 5.25
CA ASP A 171 -36.47 6.06 3.99
C ASP A 171 -36.17 7.06 2.86
N ASN A 172 -35.47 6.52 1.86
CA ASN A 172 -35.74 6.79 0.45
C ASN A 172 -37.20 6.40 0.15
N GLU A 173 -38.07 7.36 -0.16
CA GLU A 173 -39.21 7.15 -1.07
C GLU A 173 -39.77 8.48 -1.59
N LYS A 174 -39.93 8.54 -2.93
CA LYS A 174 -40.72 9.47 -3.78
C LYS A 174 -40.12 10.84 -4.08
N SER A 175 -40.29 11.44 -5.26
CA SER A 175 -40.68 11.06 -6.63
C SER A 175 -40.64 12.38 -7.43
N ASP A 176 -40.38 12.30 -8.73
CA ASP A 176 -40.24 13.41 -9.67
C ASP A 176 -41.30 14.51 -9.56
N GLU A 177 -40.88 15.78 -9.63
CA GLU A 177 -41.73 16.89 -10.08
C GLU A 177 -40.86 17.94 -10.83
N TYR A 178 -41.06 18.01 -12.15
CA TYR A 178 -40.57 19.09 -13.01
C TYR A 178 -41.67 20.14 -13.12
N ASP A 179 -41.40 21.37 -12.67
CA ASP A 179 -42.27 22.52 -12.89
C ASP A 179 -42.18 23.03 -14.33
N PHE A 180 -43.35 23.39 -14.87
CA PHE A 180 -43.62 23.91 -16.22
C PHE A 180 -43.01 25.31 -16.48
#